data_AF-M5PQD6-F1
#
_entry.id   AF-M5PQD6-F1
#
_cell.length_a   1.000
_cell.length_b   1.000
_cell.length_c   1.000
_cell.angle_alpha   90.00
_cell.angle_beta   90.00
_cell.angle_gamma   90.00
#
_symmetry.space_group_name_H-M   'P 1'
#
loop_
_entity.id
_entity.type
_entity.pdbx_description
1 polymer ?
#
loop_
_entity_poly.entity_id
_entity_poly.type
_entity_poly.pdbx_seq_one_letter_code
_entity_poly.pdbx_strand_id
1 'polypeptide(L)'
;MDWKLFATTFGALFVAELGDKTQLACMLMTAKSGKPWTVFVASALALTLVSLLGVMVANVVCQYVSPEIIKKVAAVGFVTIGVLIFFDKF
;
A
#
# COMPACT_ATOMS: atom_id res chain seq x y z
N MET A 1 -14.22 18.83 1.31
CA MET A 1 -13.62 17.59 0.78
C MET A 1 -13.56 17.70 -0.73
N ASP A 2 -12.36 17.65 -1.30
CA ASP A 2 -12.20 17.57 -2.75
C ASP A 2 -12.63 16.19 -3.25
N TRP A 3 -13.90 16.06 -3.65
CA TRP A 3 -14.49 14.79 -4.07
C TRP A 3 -13.77 14.16 -5.28
N LYS A 4 -13.22 15.02 -6.14
CA LYS A 4 -12.40 14.61 -7.28
C LYS A 4 -11.07 13.99 -6.83
N LEU A 5 -10.40 14.60 -5.86
CA LEU A 5 -9.17 14.06 -5.29
C LEU A 5 -9.44 12.72 -4.60
N PHE A 6 -10.51 12.64 -3.80
CA PHE A 6 -10.92 11.40 -3.14
C PHE A 6 -11.15 10.26 -4.14
N ALA A 7 -11.98 10.48 -5.17
CA ALA A 7 -12.30 9.45 -6.15
C ALA A 7 -11.07 9.01 -6.96
N THR A 8 -10.19 9.96 -7.31
CA THR A 8 -8.96 9.65 -8.07
C THR A 8 -7.98 8.83 -7.22
N THR A 9 -7.74 9.25 -5.97
CA THR A 9 -6.86 8.53 -5.05
C THR A 9 -7.41 7.16 -4.69
N PHE A 10 -8.71 7.05 -4.41
CA PHE A 10 -9.37 5.78 -4.16
C PHE A 10 -9.25 4.84 -5.37
N GLY A 11 -9.61 5.30 -6.56
CA GLY A 11 -9.55 4.47 -7.76
C GLY A 11 -8.12 4.01 -8.08
N ALA A 12 -7.14 4.91 -7.96
CA ALA A 12 -5.73 4.57 -8.20
C ALA A 12 -5.21 3.51 -7.20
N LEU A 13 -5.45 3.71 -5.90
CA LEU A 13 -5.01 2.77 -4.86
C LEU A 13 -5.77 1.44 -4.96
N PHE A 14 -7.08 1.48 -5.21
CA PHE A 14 -7.89 0.27 -5.36
C PHE A 14 -7.35 -0.61 -6.49
N VAL A 15 -7.06 -0.02 -7.66
CA VAL A 15 -6.48 -0.77 -8.79
C VAL A 15 -5.05 -1.23 -8.49
N ALA A 16 -4.23 -0.41 -7.83
CA ALA A 16 -2.86 -0.75 -7.50
C ALA A 16 -2.73 -1.91 -6.50
N GLU A 17 -3.67 -2.01 -5.55
CA GLU A 17 -3.68 -3.04 -4.50
C GLU A 17 -4.41 -4.32 -4.92
N LEU A 18 -5.13 -4.34 -6.04
CA LEU A 18 -5.85 -5.51 -6.54
C LEU A 18 -4.87 -6.64 -6.90
N GLY A 19 -5.01 -7.79 -6.22
CA GLY A 19 -4.19 -8.97 -6.48
C GLY A 19 -2.81 -8.96 -5.84
N ASP A 20 -2.55 -8.06 -4.88
CA ASP A 20 -1.29 -8.05 -4.14
C ASP A 20 -1.09 -9.29 -3.25
N LYS A 21 0.16 -9.58 -2.89
CA LYS A 21 0.58 -10.61 -1.92
C LYS A 21 -0.21 -10.55 -0.62
N THR A 22 -0.58 -9.35 -0.15
CA THR A 22 -1.44 -9.20 1.04
C THR A 22 -2.81 -9.86 0.89
N GLN A 23 -3.41 -9.82 -0.31
CA GLN A 23 -4.70 -10.47 -0.57
C GLN A 23 -4.57 -12.00 -0.57
N LEU A 24 -3.50 -12.53 -1.17
CA LEU A 24 -3.19 -13.97 -1.13
C LEU A 24 -2.98 -14.45 0.32
N ALA A 25 -2.26 -13.68 1.13
CA ALA A 25 -2.09 -13.98 2.56
C ALA A 25 -3.43 -14.00 3.31
N CYS A 26 -4.32 -13.03 3.04
CA CYS A 26 -5.66 -13.00 3.64
C CYS A 26 -6.52 -14.21 3.21
N MET A 27 -6.45 -14.62 1.94
CA MET A 27 -7.13 -15.82 1.45
C MET A 27 -6.63 -17.08 2.16
N LEU A 28 -5.31 -17.25 2.31
CA LEU A 28 -4.70 -18.39 3.01
C LEU A 28 -5.06 -18.40 4.49
N MET A 29 -5.02 -17.24 5.17
CA MET A 29 -5.43 -17.13 6.58
C MET A 29 -6.92 -17.44 6.76
N THR A 30 -7.76 -17.02 5.82
CA THR A 30 -9.20 -17.35 5.83
C THR A 30 -9.41 -18.85 5.64
N ALA A 31 -8.73 -19.46 4.67
CA ALA A 31 -8.80 -20.90 4.42
C ALA A 31 -8.33 -21.73 5.61
N LYS A 32 -7.28 -21.29 6.32
CA LYS A 32 -6.74 -21.99 7.50
C LYS A 32 -7.58 -21.82 8.76
N SER A 33 -8.14 -20.63 8.98
CA SER A 33 -8.84 -20.30 10.24
C SER A 33 -10.34 -20.59 10.21
N GLY A 34 -10.95 -20.67 9.02
CA GLY A 34 -12.40 -20.79 8.86
C GLY A 34 -13.19 -19.56 9.35
N LYS A 35 -12.52 -18.45 9.66
CA LYS A 35 -13.12 -17.23 10.23
C LYS A 35 -12.96 -16.03 9.29
N PRO A 36 -13.73 -15.96 8.19
CA PRO A 36 -13.55 -14.92 7.16
C PRO A 36 -13.72 -13.50 7.70
N TRP A 37 -14.71 -13.28 8.59
CA TRP A 37 -14.96 -11.96 9.18
C TRP A 37 -13.81 -11.47 10.06
N THR A 38 -13.19 -12.35 10.84
CA THR A 38 -12.05 -11.97 11.68
C THR A 38 -10.85 -11.58 10.82
N VAL A 39 -10.56 -12.35 9.78
CA VAL A 39 -9.45 -12.05 8.86
C VAL A 39 -9.71 -10.74 8.13
N PHE A 40 -10.93 -10.53 7.61
CA PHE A 40 -11.31 -9.32 6.91
C PHE A 40 -11.16 -8.07 7.78
N VAL A 41 -11.69 -8.08 9.00
CA VAL A 41 -11.61 -6.91 9.90
C VAL A 41 -10.16 -6.65 10.30
N ALA A 42 -9.38 -7.69 10.60
CA ALA A 42 -7.98 -7.54 10.96
C ALA A 42 -7.15 -6.98 9.79
N SER A 43 -7.32 -7.50 8.58
CA SER A 43 -6.60 -7.03 7.39
C SER A 43 -7.01 -5.61 7.00
N ALA A 44 -8.31 -5.29 7.07
CA ALA A 44 -8.81 -3.95 6.78
C ALA A 44 -8.26 -2.92 7.78
N LEU A 45 -8.26 -3.25 9.08
CA LEU A 45 -7.66 -2.39 10.11
C LEU A 45 -6.16 -2.20 9.89
N ALA A 46 -5.44 -3.27 9.58
CA ALA A 46 -4.00 -3.19 9.31
C ALA A 46 -3.71 -2.28 8.11
N LEU A 47 -4.41 -2.46 6.99
CA LEU A 47 -4.25 -1.66 5.78
C LEU A 47 -4.61 -0.18 6.03
N THR A 48 -5.70 0.06 6.77
CA THR A 48 -6.13 1.42 7.13
C THR A 48 -5.09 2.11 8.01
N LEU A 49 -4.57 1.42 9.03
CA LEU A 49 -3.56 1.97 9.94
C LEU A 49 -2.24 2.24 9.22
N VAL A 50 -1.76 1.32 8.37
CA VAL A 50 -0.51 1.52 7.63
C VAL A 50 -0.64 2.69 6.65
N SER A 51 -1.80 2.82 5.99
CA SER A 51 -2.08 3.95 5.09
C SER A 51 -2.16 5.28 5.85
N LEU A 52 -2.82 5.28 7.02
CA LEU A 52 -2.91 6.46 7.88
C LEU A 52 -1.52 6.92 8.34
N LEU A 53 -0.69 5.98 8.82
CA LEU A 53 0.69 6.27 9.20
C LEU A 53 1.50 6.77 8.00
N GLY A 54 1.34 6.16 6.82
CA GLY A 54 2.00 6.59 5.60
C GLY A 54 1.66 8.04 5.23
N VAL A 55 0.38 8.42 5.29
CA VAL A 55 -0.06 9.80 5.01
C VAL A 55 0.44 10.78 6.07
N MET A 56 0.41 10.40 7.35
CA MET A 56 0.93 11.25 8.44
C MET A 56 2.43 11.50 8.28
N VAL A 57 3.21 10.45 8.03
CA VAL A 57 4.66 10.56 7.79
C VAL A 57 4.91 11.38 6.52
N ALA A 58 4.19 11.12 5.44
CA ALA A 58 4.33 11.88 4.20
C ALA A 58 4.06 13.37 4.40
N ASN A 59 3.05 13.73 5.20
CA ASN A 59 2.77 15.13 5.52
C ASN A 59 3.95 15.81 6.23
N VAL A 60 4.57 15.13 7.19
CA VAL A 60 5.76 15.65 7.90
C VAL A 60 6.97 15.73 6.96
N VAL A 61 7.24 14.67 6.19
CA VAL A 61 8.40 14.61 5.28
C VAL A 61 8.30 15.68 4.19
N CYS A 62 7.11 15.93 3.64
CA CYS A 62 6.87 16.98 2.65
C CYS A 62 7.15 18.41 3.16
N GLN A 63 7.23 18.63 4.49
CA GLN A 63 7.62 19.93 5.05
C GLN A 63 9.14 20.17 4.95
N TYR A 64 9.93 19.11 4.94
CA TYR A 64 11.40 19.17 4.92
C TYR A 64 12.00 18.81 3.56
N VAL A 65 11.27 18.06 2.73
CA VAL A 65 11.74 17.50 1.46
C VAL A 65 10.79 17.87 0.34
N SER A 66 11.33 18.40 -0.76
CA SER A 66 10.53 18.76 -1.93
C SER A 66 9.83 17.52 -2.53
N PRO A 67 8.55 17.63 -2.96
CA PRO A 67 7.79 16.52 -3.53
C PRO A 67 8.47 15.82 -4.73
N GLU A 68 9.26 16.57 -5.51
CA GLU A 68 10.01 16.03 -6.64
C GLU A 68 11.10 15.03 -6.21
N ILE A 69 11.77 15.28 -5.08
CA ILE A 69 12.78 14.38 -4.53
C ILE A 69 12.10 13.11 -4.04
N ILE A 70 10.99 13.24 -3.31
CA ILE A 70 10.19 12.09 -2.82
C ILE A 70 9.78 11.21 -4.00
N LYS A 71 9.28 11.81 -5.09
CA LYS A 71 8.87 11.09 -6.29
C LYS A 71 10.04 10.36 -6.97
N LYS A 72 11.21 11.02 -7.09
CA LYS A 72 12.42 10.40 -7.66
C LYS A 72 12.92 9.23 -6.81
N VAL A 73 12.97 9.40 -5.49
CA VAL A 73 13.38 8.35 -4.55
C VAL A 73 12.42 7.16 -4.60
N ALA A 74 11.10 7.41 -4.60
CA ALA A 74 10.10 6.36 -4.73
C ALA A 74 10.25 5.60 -6.05
N ALA A 75 10.43 6.30 -7.18
CA ALA A 75 10.62 5.67 -8.49
C ALA A 75 11.88 4.79 -8.52
N VAL A 76 13.02 5.28 -8.02
CA VAL A 76 14.26 4.49 -7.93
C VAL A 76 14.09 3.28 -7.02
N GLY A 77 13.40 3.44 -5.89
CA GLY A 77 13.07 2.35 -4.98
C GLY A 77 12.24 1.26 -5.67
N PHE A 78 11.16 1.63 -6.34
CA PHE A 78 10.31 0.68 -7.08
C PHE A 78 11.07 -0.04 -8.19
N VAL A 79 11.90 0.66 -8.97
CA VAL A 79 12.74 0.03 -10.00
C VAL A 79 13.73 -0.94 -9.36
N THR A 80 14.37 -0.56 -8.26
CA THR A 80 15.32 -1.42 -7.55
C THR A 80 14.65 -2.69 -7.04
N ILE A 81 13.48 -2.58 -6.40
CA ILE A 81 12.69 -3.73 -5.94
C ILE A 81 12.29 -4.61 -7.13
N GLY A 82 11.81 -4.00 -8.23
CA GLY A 82 11.44 -4.73 -9.44
C GLY A 82 12.60 -5.53 -10.04
N VAL A 83 13.81 -4.94 -10.08
CA VAL A 83 15.02 -5.62 -10.54
C VAL A 83 15.41 -6.75 -9.59
N LEU A 84 15.35 -6.54 -8.28
CA LEU A 84 15.67 -7.59 -7.30
C LEU A 84 14.74 -8.79 -7.40
N ILE A 85 13.43 -8.55 -7.55
CA ILE A 85 12.42 -9.59 -7.79
C ILE A 85 12.69 -10.31 -9.12
N PHE A 86 13.04 -9.57 -10.18
CA PHE A 86 13.35 -10.16 -11.49
C PHE A 86 14.54 -11.14 -11.44
N PHE A 87 15.53 -10.88 -10.58
CA PHE A 87 16.68 -11.76 -10.38
C PHE A 87 16.50 -12.79 -9.26
N ASP A 88 15.27 -12.95 -8.74
CA ASP A 88 14.94 -13.88 -7.64
C ASP A 88 15.86 -13.71 -6.41
N LYS A 89 16.37 -12.49 -6.20
CA LYS A 89 17.21 -12.14 -5.05
C LYS A 89 16.39 -11.80 -3.80
N PHE A 90 15.07 -12.00 -3.86
CA PHE A 90 14.10 -11.62 -2.84
C PHE A 90 12.91 -12.55 -2.81
#